data_AF-O52119-F1
#
_entry.id   AF-O52119-F1
#
_cell.length_a   1.000
_cell.length_b   1.000
_cell.length_c   1.000
_cell.angle_alpha   90.00
_cell.angle_beta   90.00
_cell.angle_gamma   90.00
#
_symmetry.space_group_name_H-M   'P 1'
#
loop_
_entity.id
_entity.type
_entity.pdbx_description
1 polymer ?
#
loop_
_entity_poly.entity_id
_entity_poly.type
_entity_poly.pdbx_seq_one_letter_code
_entity_poly.pdbx_strand_id
1 'polypeptide(L)'
;MLRVRGSSYPLKKTKEKQYSILRVVFSGGQDSTTCLFWAMERFEEVEAVTFDYNQRHSLEIECAQKIAKELGITHHILDMSLLNQLAPNALTRSDIAVEDGEDGELPSTFVPGRNLLFLSFAGVLASQIGAKHIVTGVCETDFSGYPDCRDVFIKSLNVTLNLSMDQSFVIDTPLMWLNKEETWELA
;
A
#
# COMPACT_ATOMS: atom_id res chain seq x y z
N MET A 1 23.16 36.14 31.81
CA MET A 1 21.91 35.36 31.82
C MET A 1 21.29 35.45 30.42
N LEU A 2 21.57 34.47 29.56
CA LEU A 2 21.19 34.45 28.14
C LEU A 2 19.70 34.13 27.99
N ARG A 3 18.95 35.00 27.30
CA ARG A 3 17.53 34.81 26.97
C ARG A 3 17.44 34.25 25.55
N VAL A 4 17.21 32.95 25.42
CA VAL A 4 16.97 32.30 24.12
C VAL A 4 15.55 32.65 23.68
N ARG A 5 15.42 33.32 22.52
CA ARG A 5 14.13 33.55 21.85
C ARG A 5 13.67 32.22 21.24
N GLY A 6 12.59 31.67 21.77
CA GLY A 6 11.87 30.57 21.13
C GLY A 6 11.20 31.07 19.85
N SER A 7 11.71 30.63 18.71
CA SER A 7 11.01 30.70 17.43
C SER A 7 9.83 29.73 17.50
N SER A 8 8.62 30.27 17.68
CA SER A 8 7.39 29.48 17.54
C SER A 8 7.11 29.30 16.05
N TYR A 9 7.40 28.11 15.53
CA TYR A 9 6.83 27.69 14.26
C TYR A 9 5.31 27.57 14.46
N PRO A 10 4.48 28.16 13.58
CA PRO A 10 3.04 28.01 13.69
C PRO A 10 2.67 26.55 13.39
N LEU A 11 2.09 25.87 14.38
CA LEU A 11 1.44 24.58 14.18
C LEU A 11 0.35 24.77 13.12
N LYS A 12 0.51 24.11 11.96
CA LYS A 12 -0.53 24.03 10.92
C LYS A 12 -1.81 23.53 11.60
N LYS A 13 -2.95 24.20 11.34
CA LYS A 13 -4.26 23.76 11.81
C LYS A 13 -4.48 22.30 11.39
N THR A 14 -4.57 21.39 12.35
CA THR A 14 -4.94 19.99 12.13
C THR A 14 -6.35 19.97 11.53
N LYS A 15 -6.49 19.40 10.33
CA LYS A 15 -7.81 19.14 9.74
C LYS A 15 -8.57 18.19 10.68
N GLU A 16 -9.88 18.39 10.85
CA GLU A 16 -10.71 17.40 11.55
C GLU A 16 -10.60 16.05 10.82
N LYS A 17 -10.31 14.99 11.58
CA LYS A 17 -10.17 13.63 11.05
C LYS A 17 -11.54 13.02 10.81
N GLN A 18 -11.60 12.14 9.82
CA GLN A 18 -12.80 11.37 9.51
C GLN A 18 -12.90 10.14 10.43
N TYR A 19 -14.07 9.96 11.06
CA TYR A 19 -14.43 8.76 11.82
C TYR A 19 -14.72 7.60 10.86
N SER A 20 -13.68 6.86 10.47
CA SER A 20 -13.81 5.59 9.76
C SER A 20 -12.58 4.74 9.98
N ILE A 21 -12.78 3.42 10.09
CA ILE A 21 -11.68 2.47 10.11
C ILE A 21 -11.08 2.40 8.69
N LEU A 22 -9.77 2.52 8.60
CA LEU A 22 -9.02 2.57 7.36
C LEU A 22 -8.03 1.41 7.25
N ARG A 23 -7.94 0.79 6.07
CA ARG A 23 -6.94 -0.23 5.76
C ARG A 23 -5.85 0.31 4.83
N VAL A 24 -4.58 0.19 5.20
CA VAL A 24 -3.45 0.54 4.34
C VAL A 24 -2.76 -0.73 3.84
N VAL A 25 -2.63 -0.89 2.53
CA VAL A 25 -1.76 -1.90 1.92
C VAL A 25 -0.31 -1.46 2.14
N PHE A 26 0.39 -2.19 3.01
CA PHE A 26 1.63 -1.76 3.62
C PHE A 26 2.75 -2.78 3.40
N SER A 27 3.84 -2.36 2.76
CA SER A 27 5.02 -3.21 2.52
C SER A 27 6.22 -2.82 3.38
N GLY A 28 6.18 -1.65 4.05
CA GLY A 28 7.34 -1.07 4.73
C GLY A 28 8.28 -0.29 3.80
N GLY A 29 8.05 -0.31 2.49
CA GLY A 29 8.72 0.55 1.52
C GLY A 29 8.27 2.01 1.61
N GLN A 30 9.02 2.91 0.96
CA GLN A 30 8.79 4.36 0.97
C GLN A 30 7.32 4.72 0.67
N ASP A 31 6.80 4.32 -0.49
CA ASP A 31 5.48 4.71 -0.96
C ASP A 31 4.36 4.28 0.00
N SER A 32 4.42 3.03 0.46
CA SER A 32 3.42 2.51 1.41
C SER A 32 3.52 3.15 2.79
N THR A 33 4.71 3.61 3.18
CA THR A 33 4.94 4.36 4.43
C THR A 33 4.40 5.77 4.31
N THR A 34 4.63 6.46 3.18
CA THR A 34 4.02 7.76 2.88
C THR A 34 2.49 7.66 2.90
N CYS A 35 1.93 6.60 2.30
CA CYS A 35 0.49 6.34 2.36
C CYS A 35 -0.02 6.14 3.78
N LEU A 36 0.74 5.44 4.63
CA LEU A 36 0.39 5.24 6.03
C LEU A 36 0.36 6.55 6.81
N PHE A 37 1.38 7.41 6.65
CA PHE A 37 1.38 8.72 7.30
C PHE A 37 0.26 9.63 6.76
N TRP A 38 0.05 9.67 5.44
CA TRP A 38 -1.05 10.38 4.81
C TRP A 38 -2.42 9.98 5.40
N ALA A 39 -2.61 8.69 5.62
CA ALA A 39 -3.77 8.09 6.25
C ALA A 39 -3.93 8.51 7.72
N MET A 40 -2.87 8.40 8.51
CA MET A 40 -2.86 8.78 9.92
C MET A 40 -3.15 10.26 10.15
N GLU A 41 -2.95 11.14 9.17
CA GLU A 41 -3.38 12.54 9.27
C GLU A 41 -4.88 12.74 9.05
N ARG A 42 -5.55 11.84 8.32
CA ARG A 42 -6.92 12.02 7.82
C ARG A 42 -7.97 11.19 8.55
N PHE A 43 -7.57 10.06 9.09
CA PHE A 43 -8.46 9.10 9.73
C PHE A 43 -8.09 8.91 11.20
N GLU A 44 -9.09 8.59 12.02
CA GLU A 44 -8.89 8.31 13.45
C GLU A 44 -8.30 6.91 13.68
N GLU A 45 -8.83 5.90 13.00
CA GLU A 45 -8.43 4.51 13.16
C GLU A 45 -7.79 3.98 11.87
N VAL A 46 -6.53 3.55 11.96
CA VAL A 46 -5.76 3.05 10.83
C VAL A 46 -5.18 1.70 11.18
N GLU A 47 -5.41 0.72 10.30
CA GLU A 47 -4.77 -0.59 10.35
C GLU A 47 -3.96 -0.85 9.07
N ALA A 48 -2.86 -1.59 9.22
CA ALA A 48 -2.00 -1.99 8.11
C ALA A 48 -2.23 -3.45 7.73
N VAL A 49 -2.06 -3.79 6.45
CA VAL A 49 -1.95 -5.17 5.97
C VAL A 49 -0.73 -5.34 5.07
N THR A 50 0.08 -6.34 5.36
CA THR A 50 1.19 -6.78 4.50
C THR A 50 0.87 -8.13 3.90
N PHE A 51 1.20 -8.30 2.61
CA PHE A 51 1.03 -9.56 1.89
C PHE A 51 2.38 -10.28 1.79
N ASP A 52 2.48 -11.42 2.44
CA ASP A 52 3.67 -12.27 2.40
C ASP A 52 3.46 -13.38 1.36
N TYR A 53 4.04 -13.22 0.18
CA TYR A 53 3.98 -14.24 -0.88
C TYR A 53 5.30 -15.02 -1.00
N ASN A 54 6.08 -15.11 0.08
CA ASN A 54 7.39 -15.76 0.14
C ASN A 54 8.43 -15.11 -0.81
N GLN A 55 8.32 -13.79 -0.96
CA GLN A 55 9.30 -13.00 -1.70
C GLN A 55 10.69 -13.09 -1.03
N ARG A 56 11.78 -13.09 -1.83
CA ARG A 56 13.17 -13.32 -1.36
C ARG A 56 13.66 -12.35 -0.25
N HIS A 57 12.94 -11.26 0.03
CA HIS A 57 13.35 -10.23 0.99
C HIS A 57 12.45 -10.21 2.23
N SER A 58 12.75 -11.07 3.21
CA SER A 58 12.10 -11.08 4.55
C SER A 58 12.27 -9.76 5.31
N LEU A 59 13.26 -8.95 4.93
CA LEU A 59 13.56 -7.64 5.53
C LEU A 59 12.42 -6.63 5.38
N GLU A 60 11.66 -6.66 4.28
CA GLU A 60 10.55 -5.72 4.06
C GLU A 60 9.42 -5.94 5.09
N ILE A 61 9.07 -7.20 5.35
CA ILE A 61 8.05 -7.56 6.34
C ILE A 61 8.50 -7.16 7.75
N GLU A 62 9.76 -7.42 8.10
CA GLU A 62 10.32 -7.00 9.39
C GLU A 62 10.29 -5.48 9.56
N CYS A 63 10.60 -4.72 8.50
CA CYS A 63 10.50 -3.26 8.51
C CYS A 63 9.06 -2.80 8.70
N ALA A 64 8.11 -3.38 7.97
CA ALA A 64 6.69 -3.08 8.12
C ALA A 64 6.21 -3.35 9.56
N GLN A 65 6.57 -4.48 10.15
CA GLN A 65 6.23 -4.81 11.54
C GLN A 65 6.82 -3.81 12.54
N LYS A 66 8.08 -3.40 12.36
CA LYS A 66 8.75 -2.41 13.22
C LYS A 66 8.03 -1.06 13.15
N ILE A 67 7.78 -0.56 11.95
CA ILE A 67 7.09 0.72 11.73
C ILE A 67 5.68 0.68 12.36
N ALA A 68 4.91 -0.37 12.10
CA ALA A 68 3.57 -0.49 12.66
C ALA A 68 3.57 -0.55 14.19
N LYS A 69 4.53 -1.26 14.79
CA LYS A 69 4.72 -1.34 16.23
C LYS A 69 5.10 0.01 16.83
N GLU A 70 6.00 0.75 16.19
CA GLU A 70 6.41 2.09 16.63
C GLU A 70 5.25 3.09 16.57
N LEU A 71 4.37 2.97 15.58
CA LEU A 71 3.19 3.82 15.40
C LEU A 71 1.97 3.36 16.23
N GLY A 72 2.04 2.17 16.86
CA GLY A 72 0.97 1.64 17.69
C GLY A 72 -0.29 1.23 16.92
N ILE A 73 -0.16 0.90 15.63
CA ILE A 73 -1.29 0.49 14.77
C ILE A 73 -1.43 -1.03 14.69
N THR A 74 -2.65 -1.52 14.51
CA THR A 74 -2.87 -2.94 14.22
C THR A 74 -2.26 -3.30 12.86
N HIS A 75 -1.44 -4.35 12.83
CA HIS A 75 -0.79 -4.83 11.61
C HIS A 75 -1.11 -6.29 11.35
N HIS A 76 -1.63 -6.56 10.16
CA HIS A 76 -2.01 -7.90 9.72
C HIS A 76 -1.01 -8.37 8.67
N ILE A 77 -0.55 -9.61 8.79
CA ILE A 77 0.28 -10.25 7.77
C ILE A 77 -0.53 -11.39 7.17
N LEU A 78 -0.80 -11.31 5.88
CA LEU A 78 -1.54 -12.33 5.14
C LEU A 78 -0.56 -13.16 4.32
N ASP A 79 -0.53 -14.46 4.60
CA ASP A 79 0.20 -15.44 3.79
C ASP A 79 -0.50 -15.62 2.44
N MET A 80 0.24 -15.24 1.39
CA MET A 80 -0.13 -15.27 -0.01
C MET A 80 0.73 -16.27 -0.79
N SER A 81 1.40 -17.20 -0.11
CA SER A 81 2.21 -18.25 -0.73
C SER A 81 1.42 -19.11 -1.73
N LEU A 82 0.08 -19.17 -1.62
CA LEU A 82 -0.80 -19.82 -2.59
C LEU A 82 -0.66 -19.23 -4.01
N LEU A 83 -0.33 -17.94 -4.15
CA LEU A 83 -0.13 -17.30 -5.46
C LEU A 83 0.97 -17.96 -6.27
N ASN A 84 1.93 -18.60 -5.61
CA ASN A 84 3.03 -19.31 -6.23
C ASN A 84 2.57 -20.52 -7.07
N GLN A 85 1.34 -21.02 -6.84
CA GLN A 85 0.75 -22.06 -7.69
C GLN A 85 0.27 -21.51 -9.04
N LEU A 86 0.01 -20.20 -9.12
CA LEU A 86 -0.53 -19.53 -10.31
C LEU A 86 0.58 -18.99 -11.23
N ALA A 87 1.79 -18.80 -10.72
CA ALA A 87 2.92 -18.22 -11.44
C ALA A 87 4.15 -19.16 -11.40
N PRO A 88 4.43 -19.90 -12.48
CA PRO A 88 5.61 -20.77 -12.60
C PRO A 88 6.98 -20.06 -12.72
N ASN A 89 7.10 -18.76 -12.44
CA ASN A 89 8.22 -17.92 -12.86
C ASN A 89 8.92 -17.18 -11.69
N ALA A 90 10.27 -17.15 -11.76
CA ALA A 90 11.36 -16.52 -10.99
C ALA A 90 11.23 -16.21 -9.46
N LEU A 91 10.05 -15.88 -8.94
CA LEU A 91 9.81 -15.65 -7.51
C LEU A 91 9.83 -16.96 -6.70
N THR A 92 9.45 -18.08 -7.32
CA THR A 92 9.28 -19.39 -6.68
C THR A 92 10.43 -20.35 -6.94
N ARG A 93 11.25 -20.02 -7.94
CA ARG A 93 12.37 -20.83 -8.42
C ARG A 93 13.67 -20.14 -8.05
N SER A 94 14.39 -20.71 -7.09
CA SER A 94 15.72 -20.24 -6.65
C SER A 94 16.80 -20.35 -7.74
N ASP A 95 16.49 -21.01 -8.85
CA ASP A 95 17.41 -21.32 -9.96
C ASP A 95 17.21 -20.44 -11.21
N ILE A 96 16.29 -19.47 -11.18
CA ILE A 96 16.11 -18.48 -12.27
C ILE A 96 16.72 -17.15 -11.82
N ALA A 97 17.59 -16.59 -12.68
CA ALA A 97 18.12 -15.24 -12.52
C ALA A 97 16.97 -14.23 -12.63
N VAL A 98 16.93 -13.28 -11.70
CA VAL A 98 16.02 -12.13 -11.82
C VAL A 98 16.65 -11.22 -12.87
N GLU A 99 15.98 -11.10 -14.00
CA GLU A 99 16.36 -10.16 -15.05
C GLU A 99 15.36 -9.02 -14.99
N ASP A 100 15.88 -7.79 -14.87
CA ASP A 100 15.09 -6.59 -15.08
C ASP A 100 14.62 -6.59 -16.53
N GLY A 101 13.38 -6.21 -16.78
CA GLY A 101 12.88 -6.10 -18.15
C GLY A 101 13.63 -5.00 -18.89
N GLU A 102 14.13 -5.30 -20.10
CA GLU A 102 14.70 -4.31 -21.00
C GLU A 102 13.58 -3.56 -21.75
N ASP A 103 13.78 -2.28 -22.07
CA ASP A 103 12.91 -1.49 -22.96
C ASP A 103 11.39 -1.55 -22.69
N GLY A 104 10.99 -1.51 -21.41
CA GLY A 104 9.57 -1.49 -21.01
C GLY A 104 8.91 -2.86 -20.94
N GLU A 105 9.68 -3.94 -21.09
CA GLU A 105 9.23 -5.28 -20.74
C GLU A 105 9.11 -5.46 -19.22
N LEU A 106 8.24 -6.38 -18.82
CA LEU A 106 7.99 -6.69 -17.42
C LEU A 106 9.10 -7.61 -16.89
N PRO A 107 9.58 -7.42 -15.64
CA PRO A 107 10.59 -8.30 -15.04
C PRO A 107 10.16 -9.77 -15.06
N SER A 108 11.14 -10.69 -15.07
CA SER A 108 10.86 -12.14 -15.09
C SER A 108 10.10 -12.65 -13.84
N THR A 109 10.07 -11.84 -12.78
CA THR A 109 9.31 -12.02 -11.53
C THR A 109 7.87 -11.50 -11.61
N PHE A 110 7.41 -11.01 -12.76
CA PHE A 110 6.07 -10.47 -12.91
C PHE A 110 4.98 -11.54 -12.77
N VAL A 111 4.00 -11.24 -11.91
CA VAL A 111 2.77 -12.03 -11.77
C VAL A 111 1.59 -11.18 -12.27
N PRO A 112 1.00 -11.52 -13.44
CA PRO A 112 -0.15 -10.80 -13.96
C PRO A 112 -1.31 -10.75 -12.97
N GLY A 113 -1.85 -9.54 -12.73
CA GLY A 113 -3.02 -9.35 -11.86
C GLY A 113 -2.74 -9.55 -10.38
N ARG A 114 -1.49 -9.44 -9.92
CA ARG A 114 -1.16 -9.54 -8.50
C ARG A 114 -1.91 -8.50 -7.66
N ASN A 115 -2.00 -7.25 -8.12
CA ASN A 115 -2.70 -6.19 -7.37
C ASN A 115 -4.20 -6.40 -7.33
N LEU A 116 -4.79 -7.07 -8.32
CA LEU A 116 -6.18 -7.52 -8.26
C LEU A 116 -6.41 -8.40 -7.04
N LEU A 117 -5.53 -9.39 -6.85
CA LEU A 117 -5.63 -10.30 -5.72
C LEU A 117 -5.40 -9.54 -4.41
N PHE A 118 -4.30 -8.80 -4.27
CA PHE A 118 -4.00 -8.04 -3.05
C PHE A 118 -5.14 -7.12 -2.63
N LEU A 119 -5.70 -6.34 -3.56
CA LEU A 119 -6.81 -5.44 -3.24
C LEU A 119 -8.12 -6.21 -2.96
N SER A 120 -8.31 -7.39 -3.54
CA SER A 120 -9.45 -8.26 -3.19
C SER A 120 -9.32 -8.79 -1.75
N PHE A 121 -8.15 -9.28 -1.36
CA PHE A 121 -7.90 -9.74 0.00
C PHE A 121 -7.99 -8.59 1.01
N ALA A 122 -7.45 -7.40 0.67
CA ALA A 122 -7.59 -6.19 1.48
C ALA A 122 -9.07 -5.79 1.64
N GLY A 123 -9.88 -5.89 0.58
CA GLY A 123 -11.31 -5.61 0.62
C GLY A 123 -12.09 -6.57 1.52
N VAL A 124 -11.82 -7.88 1.42
CA VAL A 124 -12.43 -8.89 2.31
C VAL A 124 -12.03 -8.62 3.76
N LEU A 125 -10.76 -8.34 4.02
CA LEU A 125 -10.29 -8.01 5.37
C LEU A 125 -10.94 -6.71 5.89
N ALA A 126 -11.03 -5.68 5.05
CA ALA A 126 -11.70 -4.43 5.37
C ALA A 126 -13.18 -4.65 5.75
N SER A 127 -13.87 -5.56 5.05
CA SER A 127 -15.26 -5.91 5.35
C SER A 127 -15.42 -6.52 6.76
N GLN A 128 -14.47 -7.36 7.20
CA GLN A 128 -14.54 -8.02 8.50
C GLN A 128 -14.41 -7.05 9.68
N ILE A 129 -13.70 -5.95 9.47
CA ILE A 129 -13.42 -4.95 10.51
C ILE A 129 -14.25 -3.67 10.33
N GLY A 130 -15.16 -3.61 9.35
CA GLY A 130 -15.98 -2.43 9.08
C GLY A 130 -15.19 -1.24 8.51
N ALA A 131 -14.04 -1.49 7.87
CA ALA A 131 -13.24 -0.43 7.26
C ALA A 131 -13.86 0.03 5.93
N LYS A 132 -14.16 1.32 5.83
CA LYS A 132 -14.75 1.91 4.62
C LYS A 132 -13.70 2.25 3.56
N HIS A 133 -12.51 2.61 4.01
CA HIS A 133 -11.46 3.10 3.13
C HIS A 133 -10.34 2.05 3.01
N ILE A 134 -9.80 1.90 1.80
CA ILE A 134 -8.66 1.05 1.48
C ILE A 134 -7.63 1.93 0.78
N VAL A 135 -6.50 2.20 1.42
CA VAL A 135 -5.41 2.99 0.85
C VAL A 135 -4.37 2.05 0.26
N THR A 136 -3.90 2.38 -0.94
CA THR A 136 -2.80 1.68 -1.59
C THR A 136 -1.85 2.67 -2.26
N GLY A 137 -0.55 2.35 -2.23
CA GLY A 137 0.51 3.15 -2.83
C GLY A 137 0.74 2.90 -4.32
N VAL A 138 -0.19 2.24 -5.03
CA VAL A 138 -0.03 2.08 -6.48
C VAL A 138 0.00 3.45 -7.17
N CYS A 139 0.86 3.57 -8.18
CA CYS A 139 1.12 4.79 -8.90
C CYS A 139 1.18 4.50 -10.40
N GLU A 140 0.60 5.38 -11.22
CA GLU A 140 0.61 5.25 -12.68
C GLU A 140 1.84 5.92 -13.32
N THR A 141 2.48 6.89 -12.64
CA THR A 141 3.65 7.60 -13.19
C THR A 141 4.96 6.82 -13.10
N ASP A 142 5.06 5.81 -12.22
CA ASP A 142 6.19 4.88 -12.14
C ASP A 142 5.83 3.48 -12.72
N PHE A 143 4.83 3.44 -13.60
CA PHE A 143 4.35 2.22 -14.23
C PHE A 143 5.45 1.62 -15.13
N SER A 144 6.06 0.53 -14.68
CA SER A 144 6.98 -0.29 -15.49
C SER A 144 6.21 -1.26 -16.42
N GLY A 145 4.99 -0.93 -16.87
CA GLY A 145 4.18 -1.82 -17.72
C GLY A 145 2.95 -2.47 -17.05
N TYR A 146 2.76 -2.31 -15.73
CA TYR A 146 1.78 -3.03 -14.88
C TYR A 146 0.31 -2.58 -15.01
N PRO A 147 -0.55 -3.24 -15.81
CA PRO A 147 -1.91 -2.78 -16.08
C PRO A 147 -2.79 -2.64 -14.82
N ASP A 148 -2.46 -3.38 -13.77
CA ASP A 148 -3.13 -3.43 -12.48
C ASP A 148 -2.66 -2.35 -11.48
N CYS A 149 -1.90 -1.34 -11.93
CA CYS A 149 -1.57 -0.14 -11.17
C CYS A 149 -2.31 1.13 -11.64
N ARG A 150 -2.98 1.09 -12.80
CA ARG A 150 -3.59 2.27 -13.43
C ARG A 150 -4.86 2.71 -12.72
N ASP A 151 -5.15 4.01 -12.75
CA ASP A 151 -6.35 4.59 -12.14
C ASP A 151 -7.65 3.93 -12.66
N VAL A 152 -7.73 3.67 -13.97
CA VAL A 152 -8.88 2.98 -14.59
C VAL A 152 -9.12 1.59 -13.99
N PHE A 153 -8.05 0.85 -13.72
CA PHE A 153 -8.15 -0.47 -13.10
C PHE A 153 -8.64 -0.35 -11.66
N ILE A 154 -8.04 0.56 -10.88
CA ILE A 154 -8.40 0.75 -9.47
C ILE A 154 -9.87 1.15 -9.33
N LYS A 155 -10.36 2.07 -10.17
CA LYS A 155 -11.78 2.47 -10.19
C LYS A 155 -12.70 1.29 -10.53
N SER A 156 -12.36 0.51 -11.53
CA SER A 156 -13.13 -0.69 -11.91
C SER A 156 -13.15 -1.73 -10.78
N LEU A 157 -12.02 -1.91 -10.10
CA LEU A 157 -11.92 -2.84 -8.98
C LEU A 157 -12.72 -2.35 -7.77
N ASN A 158 -12.69 -1.06 -7.45
CA ASN A 158 -13.50 -0.51 -6.35
C ASN A 158 -14.99 -0.83 -6.55
N VAL A 159 -15.51 -0.65 -7.77
CA VAL A 159 -16.90 -1.01 -8.10
C VAL A 159 -17.12 -2.51 -7.92
N THR A 160 -16.19 -3.34 -8.40
CA THR A 160 -16.27 -4.79 -8.27
C THR A 160 -16.33 -5.24 -6.81
N LEU A 161 -15.47 -4.69 -5.94
CA LEU A 161 -15.46 -5.01 -4.52
C LEU A 161 -16.79 -4.63 -3.85
N ASN A 162 -17.30 -3.43 -4.13
CA ASN A 162 -18.58 -2.96 -3.59
C ASN A 162 -19.74 -3.89 -3.98
N LEU A 163 -19.82 -4.27 -5.26
CA LEU A 163 -20.85 -5.19 -5.75
C LEU A 163 -20.69 -6.60 -5.16
N SER A 164 -19.46 -7.07 -4.99
CA SER A 164 -19.19 -8.43 -4.53
C SER A 164 -19.54 -8.65 -3.05
N MET A 165 -19.53 -7.59 -2.23
CA MET A 165 -19.70 -7.68 -0.78
C MET A 165 -20.88 -6.86 -0.23
N ASP A 166 -21.67 -6.20 -1.09
CA ASP A 166 -22.71 -5.25 -0.71
C ASP A 166 -22.18 -4.16 0.24
N GLN A 167 -21.09 -3.52 -0.17
CA GLN A 167 -20.36 -2.51 0.61
C GLN A 167 -20.25 -1.19 -0.14
N SER A 168 -19.83 -0.15 0.60
CA SER A 168 -19.54 1.18 0.06
C SER A 168 -18.08 1.57 0.30
N PHE A 169 -17.16 0.68 -0.08
CA PHE A 169 -15.73 0.92 0.01
C PHE A 169 -15.31 2.09 -0.90
N VAL A 170 -14.23 2.76 -0.47
CA VAL A 170 -13.48 3.73 -1.25
C VAL A 170 -12.03 3.26 -1.31
N ILE A 171 -11.49 3.07 -2.52
CA ILE A 171 -10.06 2.82 -2.70
C ILE A 171 -9.35 4.15 -2.93
N ASP A 172 -8.49 4.53 -2.00
CA ASP A 172 -7.70 5.75 -2.03
C ASP A 172 -6.28 5.46 -2.58
N THR A 173 -5.89 6.19 -3.62
CA THR A 173 -4.57 6.10 -4.27
C THR A 173 -3.85 7.44 -4.21
N PRO A 174 -3.34 7.87 -3.03
CA PRO A 174 -2.81 9.21 -2.83
C PRO A 174 -1.58 9.52 -3.70
N LEU A 175 -0.88 8.49 -4.17
CA LEU A 175 0.33 8.60 -5.00
C LEU A 175 0.05 8.46 -6.50
N MET A 176 -1.20 8.24 -6.92
CA MET A 176 -1.54 7.87 -8.32
C MET A 176 -0.92 8.80 -9.37
N TRP A 177 -0.90 10.09 -9.07
CA TRP A 177 -0.47 11.17 -9.97
C TRP A 177 0.82 11.86 -9.52
N LEU A 178 1.48 11.33 -8.48
CA LEU A 178 2.67 11.95 -7.90
C LEU A 178 3.92 11.30 -8.47
N ASN A 179 4.85 12.13 -8.92
CA ASN A 179 6.21 11.67 -9.21
C ASN A 179 6.98 11.42 -7.90
N LYS A 180 8.23 10.95 -8.00
CA LYS A 180 9.06 10.65 -6.83
C LYS A 180 9.35 11.88 -5.98
N GLU A 181 9.62 13.03 -6.58
CA GLU A 181 9.88 14.29 -5.86
C GLU A 181 8.63 14.72 -5.07
N GLU A 182 7.46 14.65 -5.69
CA GLU A 182 6.19 14.98 -5.04
C GLU A 182 5.83 14.00 -3.91
N THR A 183 6.16 12.72 -4.08
CA THR A 183 6.00 11.70 -3.03
C THR A 183 6.89 12.00 -1.82
N TRP A 184 8.10 12.55 -2.04
CA TRP A 184 8.98 13.02 -0.96
C TRP A 184 8.41 14.24 -0.23
N GLU A 185 7.77 15.17 -0.94
CA GLU A 185 7.13 16.34 -0.31
C GLU A 185 5.90 15.98 0.55
N LEU A 186 5.30 14.82 0.30
CA LEU A 186 4.15 14.32 1.05
C LEU A 186 4.54 13.63 2.38
N ALA A 187 5.80 13.21 2.53
CA ALA A 187 6.32 12.52 3.70
C ALA A 187 6.82 13.50 4.79
#